data_AF-A0A7X4BGJ5-F1
#
_entry.id   AF-A0A7X4BGJ5-F1
#
_cell.length_a   1.000
_cell.length_b   1.000
_cell.length_c   1.000
_cell.angle_alpha   90.00
_cell.angle_beta   90.00
_cell.angle_gamma   90.00
#
_symmetry.space_group_name_H-M   'P 1'
#
loop_
_entity.id
_entity.type
_entity.pdbx_description
1 polymer ?
#
loop_
_entity_poly.entity_id
_entity_poly.type
_entity_poly.pdbx_seq_one_letter_code
_entity_poly.pdbx_strand_id
1 'polypeptide(L)'
;MARHNREGRGLDQLGNLWRISYQPDWFRLLKLSRPVPGGRRSSRTLCRNPARTADAEPGRSVRTRITAADGSVDVAVSIEDRDQVVDHVIIGIRRKRGRKTELLRFAVHGGLPKRRL
;
A
#
# COMPACT_ATOMS: atom_id res chain seq x y z
N MET A 1 -8.19 -20.91 0.22
CA MET A 1 -6.88 -20.53 -0.35
C MET A 1 -6.84 -19.02 -0.50
N ALA A 2 -5.70 -18.38 -0.22
CA ALA A 2 -5.53 -16.95 -0.46
C ALA A 2 -5.72 -16.65 -1.95
N ARG A 3 -6.46 -15.60 -2.28
CA ARG A 3 -6.71 -15.23 -3.67
C ARG A 3 -5.44 -14.69 -4.32
N HIS A 4 -5.40 -14.77 -5.65
CA HIS A 4 -4.38 -14.06 -6.42
C HIS A 4 -4.41 -12.57 -6.09
N ASN A 5 -3.23 -11.95 -6.10
CA ASN A 5 -3.13 -10.51 -5.95
C ASN A 5 -3.98 -9.80 -7.02
N ARG A 6 -4.56 -8.68 -6.63
CA ARG A 6 -5.11 -7.69 -7.55
C ARG A 6 -4.12 -6.57 -7.77
N GLU A 7 -4.29 -5.90 -8.90
CA GLU A 7 -3.50 -4.73 -9.26
C GLU A 7 -4.32 -3.46 -9.05
N GLY A 8 -3.62 -2.39 -8.69
CA GLY A 8 -4.15 -1.06 -8.51
C GLY A 8 -3.14 -0.02 -8.98
N ARG A 9 -3.62 1.21 -9.20
CA ARG A 9 -2.77 2.32 -9.64
C ARG A 9 -3.23 3.64 -9.05
N GLY A 10 -2.29 4.55 -8.88
CA GLY A 10 -2.55 5.87 -8.31
C GLY A 10 -1.53 6.91 -8.72
N LEU A 11 -1.98 8.16 -8.86
CA LEU A 11 -1.09 9.30 -8.98
C LEU A 11 -0.80 9.87 -7.59
N ASP A 12 0.45 10.20 -7.33
CA ASP A 12 0.83 10.93 -6.11
C ASP A 12 0.57 12.44 -6.21
N GLN A 13 0.98 13.19 -5.18
CA GLN A 13 0.81 14.64 -5.11
C GLN A 13 1.59 15.39 -6.20
N LEU A 14 2.60 14.78 -6.81
CA LEU A 14 3.37 15.36 -7.91
C LEU A 14 2.98 14.79 -9.27
N GLY A 15 1.95 13.94 -9.34
CA GLY A 15 1.53 13.31 -10.58
C GLY A 15 2.39 12.11 -11.01
N ASN A 16 3.27 11.57 -10.16
CA ASN A 16 3.97 10.33 -10.51
C ASN A 16 3.01 9.15 -10.40
N LEU A 17 3.04 8.25 -11.38
CA LEU A 17 2.22 7.05 -11.41
C LEU A 17 2.86 5.92 -10.59
N TRP A 18 2.03 5.29 -9.76
CA TRP A 18 2.37 4.15 -8.94
C TRP A 18 1.50 2.95 -9.31
N ARG A 19 2.10 1.76 -9.27
CA ARG A 19 1.43 0.45 -9.41
C ARG A 19 1.51 -0.29 -8.09
N ILE A 20 0.40 -0.92 -7.71
CA ILE A 20 0.24 -1.60 -6.42
C ILE A 20 -0.32 -2.99 -6.67
N SER A 21 0.43 -4.01 -6.30
CA SER A 21 -0.06 -5.40 -6.24
C SER A 21 -0.45 -5.70 -4.79
N TYR A 22 -1.67 -6.19 -4.54
CA TYR A 22 -2.20 -6.37 -3.19
C TYR A 22 -3.10 -7.60 -3.05
N GLN A 23 -3.18 -8.14 -1.83
CA GLN A 23 -4.10 -9.23 -1.45
C GLN A 23 -5.53 -8.68 -1.25
N PRO A 24 -6.52 -9.10 -2.06
CA PRO A 24 -7.83 -8.44 -2.12
C PRO A 24 -8.73 -8.67 -0.90
N ASP A 25 -8.48 -9.70 -0.10
CA ASP A 25 -9.31 -10.03 1.07
C ASP A 25 -8.81 -9.36 2.35
N TRP A 26 -7.60 -8.78 2.35
CA TRP A 26 -7.07 -8.03 3.49
C TRP A 26 -6.94 -6.54 3.19
N PHE A 27 -6.40 -6.18 2.02
CA PHE A 27 -6.04 -4.82 1.67
C PHE A 27 -7.27 -3.91 1.57
N ARG A 28 -7.25 -2.78 2.27
CA ARG A 28 -8.30 -1.75 2.20
C ARG A 28 -7.88 -0.57 1.34
N LEU A 29 -6.72 0.02 1.64
CA LEU A 29 -6.19 1.16 0.89
C LEU A 29 -4.70 1.37 1.13
N LEU A 30 -4.06 2.12 0.24
CA LEU A 30 -2.68 2.56 0.37
C LEU A 30 -2.59 4.09 0.30
N LYS A 31 -1.95 4.69 1.29
CA LYS A 31 -1.63 6.13 1.32
C LYS A 31 -0.14 6.33 1.13
N LEU A 32 0.22 7.36 0.37
CA LEU A 32 1.58 7.88 0.26
C LEU A 32 1.66 9.24 0.95
N SER A 33 2.63 9.36 1.87
CA SER A 33 2.94 10.59 2.58
C SER A 33 4.35 11.08 2.27
N ARG A 34 4.51 12.40 2.23
CA ARG A 34 5.81 13.08 2.10
C ARG A 34 5.94 14.23 3.09
N PRO A 35 7.16 14.53 3.56
CA PRO A 35 7.41 15.72 4.36
C PRO A 35 7.17 16.98 3.50
N VAL A 36 6.65 18.02 4.14
CA VAL A 36 6.55 19.38 3.59
C VAL A 36 7.17 20.38 4.58
N PRO A 37 7.52 21.61 4.15
CA PRO A 37 8.06 22.62 5.05
C PRO A 37 7.19 22.83 6.30
N GLY A 38 7.82 23.06 7.45
CA GLY A 38 7.12 23.23 8.74
C GLY A 38 6.76 21.91 9.46
N GLY A 39 7.38 20.78 9.09
CA GLY A 39 7.26 19.50 9.81
C GLY A 39 5.96 18.72 9.54
N ARG A 40 5.01 19.30 8.80
CA ARG A 40 3.79 18.62 8.37
C ARG A 40 4.08 17.55 7.31
N ARG A 41 3.11 16.66 7.09
CA ARG A 41 3.13 15.72 5.96
C ARG A 41 1.91 15.92 5.07
N SER A 42 2.16 15.96 3.77
CA SER A 42 1.09 15.83 2.78
C SER A 42 0.87 14.34 2.50
N SER A 43 -0.38 13.89 2.50
CA SER A 43 -0.76 12.50 2.22
C SER A 43 -1.77 12.42 1.08
N ARG A 44 -1.63 11.42 0.21
CA ARG A 44 -2.58 11.09 -0.86
C ARG A 44 -2.87 9.59 -0.87
N THR A 45 -4.14 9.22 -1.07
CA THR A 45 -4.49 7.82 -1.31
C THR A 45 -4.09 7.46 -2.73
N LEU A 46 -3.19 6.49 -2.89
CA LEU A 46 -2.78 6.01 -4.21
C LEU A 46 -3.77 4.97 -4.74
N CYS A 47 -4.16 4.02 -3.88
CA CYS A 47 -5.03 2.92 -4.29
C CYS A 47 -6.03 2.62 -3.18
N ARG A 48 -7.26 2.27 -3.56
CA ARG A 48 -8.30 1.77 -2.68
C ARG A 48 -8.81 0.46 -3.27
N ASN A 49 -9.01 -0.54 -2.42
CA ASN A 49 -9.68 -1.76 -2.84
C ASN A 49 -11.14 -1.43 -3.20
N PRO A 50 -11.63 -1.77 -4.40
CA PRO A 50 -13.04 -1.58 -4.74
C PRO A 50 -13.97 -2.46 -3.89
N ALA A 51 -13.47 -3.56 -3.32
CA ALA A 51 -14.25 -4.42 -2.43
C ALA A 51 -14.60 -3.68 -1.13
N ARG A 52 -15.85 -3.83 -0.69
CA ARG A 52 -16.33 -3.31 0.61
C ARG A 52 -16.17 -4.30 1.75
N THR A 53 -16.14 -5.59 1.42
CA THR A 53 -15.95 -6.72 2.33
C THR A 53 -14.98 -7.71 1.72
N ALA A 54 -14.33 -8.51 2.56
CA ALA A 54 -13.54 -9.66 2.14
C ALA A 54 -14.47 -10.76 1.59
N ASP A 55 -14.16 -11.28 0.40
CA ASP A 55 -14.93 -12.37 -0.22
C ASP A 55 -14.52 -13.73 0.35
N ALA A 56 -13.27 -13.83 0.84
CA ALA A 56 -12.73 -14.98 1.53
C ALA A 56 -11.97 -14.52 2.78
N GLU A 57 -11.58 -15.47 3.65
CA GLU A 57 -10.65 -15.13 4.72
C GLU A 57 -9.29 -14.72 4.16
N PRO A 58 -8.66 -13.66 4.73
CA PRO A 58 -7.26 -13.34 4.43
C PRO A 58 -6.36 -14.57 4.54
N GLY A 59 -5.41 -14.68 3.61
CA GLY A 59 -4.35 -15.68 3.72
C GLY A 59 -3.51 -15.46 4.99
N ARG A 60 -2.88 -16.53 5.49
CA ARG A 60 -1.91 -16.46 6.62
C ARG A 60 -0.71 -15.56 6.34
N SER A 61 -0.46 -15.25 5.07
CA SER A 61 0.50 -14.23 4.68
C SER A 61 -0.13 -13.21 3.75
N VAL A 62 0.08 -11.94 4.07
CA VAL A 62 -0.37 -10.79 3.29
C VAL A 62 0.82 -10.21 2.55
N ARG A 63 0.66 -10.02 1.24
CA ARG A 63 1.71 -9.49 0.36
C ARG A 63 1.26 -8.21 -0.30
N THR A 64 2.15 -7.23 -0.37
CA THR A 64 1.93 -6.00 -1.13
C THR A 64 3.22 -5.60 -1.83
N ARG A 65 3.14 -5.26 -3.12
CA ARG A 65 4.25 -4.69 -3.90
C ARG A 65 3.87 -3.30 -4.38
N ILE A 66 4.80 -2.36 -4.29
CA ILE A 66 4.63 -0.95 -4.63
C ILE A 66 5.75 -0.59 -5.61
N THR A 67 5.37 -0.15 -6.81
CA THR A 67 6.31 0.15 -7.87
C THR A 67 6.01 1.53 -8.45
N ALA A 68 7.04 2.36 -8.64
CA ALA A 68 6.93 3.60 -9.39
C ALA A 68 7.02 3.31 -10.89
N ALA A 69 6.18 3.93 -11.71
CA ALA A 69 6.15 3.67 -13.16
C ALA A 69 7.45 4.07 -13.87
N ASP A 70 8.23 4.98 -13.29
CA ASP A 70 9.54 5.41 -13.78
C ASP A 70 10.70 4.48 -13.34
N GLY A 71 10.39 3.35 -12.69
CA GLY A 71 11.38 2.37 -12.22
C GLY A 71 12.19 2.81 -10.99
N SER A 72 11.93 4.01 -10.45
CA SER A 72 12.72 4.56 -9.34
C SER A 72 12.50 3.89 -7.99
N VAL A 73 11.41 3.11 -7.86
CA VAL A 73 11.04 2.39 -6.65
C VAL A 73 10.39 1.07 -7.06
N ASP A 74 10.84 -0.01 -6.43
CA ASP A 74 10.21 -1.31 -6.49
C ASP A 74 10.42 -2.03 -5.16
N VAL A 75 9.38 -2.07 -4.32
CA VAL A 75 9.45 -2.62 -2.97
C VAL A 75 8.29 -3.58 -2.76
N ALA A 76 8.58 -4.76 -2.20
CA ALA A 76 7.58 -5.71 -1.75
C ALA A 76 7.69 -5.94 -0.24
N VAL A 77 6.55 -6.08 0.42
CA VAL A 77 6.44 -6.53 1.81
C VAL A 77 5.57 -7.79 1.86
N SER A 78 6.00 -8.75 2.66
CA SER A 78 5.25 -9.95 3.00
C SER A 78 5.21 -10.05 4.51
N ILE A 79 4.02 -10.21 5.08
CA ILE A 79 3.81 -10.38 6.51
C ILE A 79 3.15 -11.72 6.72
N GLU A 80 3.62 -12.51 7.67
CA GLU A 80 2.90 -13.66 8.18
C GLU A 80 2.07 -13.20 9.39
N ASP A 81 0.74 -13.32 9.28
CA ASP A 81 -0.21 -12.83 10.27
C ASP A 81 -1.24 -13.93 10.52
N ARG A 82 -0.83 -14.92 11.33
CA ARG A 82 -1.64 -16.12 11.59
C ARG A 82 -2.95 -15.80 12.30
N ASP A 83 -2.91 -14.81 13.19
CA ASP A 83 -4.03 -14.42 14.05
C ASP A 83 -4.81 -13.22 13.50
N GLN A 84 -4.46 -12.74 12.30
CA GLN A 84 -5.12 -11.62 11.61
C GLN A 84 -5.15 -10.34 12.45
N VAL A 85 -4.09 -10.06 13.21
CA VAL A 85 -4.00 -8.92 14.13
C VAL A 85 -3.40 -7.66 13.49
N VAL A 86 -2.80 -7.78 12.31
CA VAL A 86 -2.14 -6.65 11.64
C VAL A 86 -3.17 -5.75 10.96
N ASP A 87 -3.32 -4.54 11.49
CA ASP A 87 -4.25 -3.55 10.94
C ASP A 87 -3.60 -2.71 9.80
N HIS A 88 -2.32 -2.35 9.94
CA HIS A 88 -1.61 -1.56 8.95
C HIS A 88 -0.09 -1.77 8.96
N VAL A 89 0.56 -1.35 7.89
CA VAL A 89 2.02 -1.43 7.68
C VAL A 89 2.52 -0.08 7.20
N ILE A 90 3.58 0.43 7.82
CA ILE A 90 4.24 1.68 7.39
C ILE A 90 5.61 1.35 6.80
N ILE A 91 5.80 1.69 5.53
CA ILE A 91 7.07 1.53 4.81
C ILE A 91 7.66 2.90 4.56
N GLY A 92 8.78 3.21 5.22
CA GLY A 92 9.57 4.39 4.93
C GLY A 92 10.62 4.11 3.86
N ILE A 93 10.67 4.91 2.80
CA ILE A 93 11.70 4.79 1.76
C ILE A 93 12.47 6.10 1.58
N ARG A 94 13.72 5.96 1.14
CA ARG A 94 14.59 7.05 0.70
C ARG A 94 14.86 6.88 -0.79
N ARG A 95 14.35 7.78 -1.61
CA ARG A 95 14.53 7.76 -3.07
C ARG A 95 15.45 8.89 -3.48
N LYS A 96 16.41 8.63 -4.38
CA LYS A 96 17.17 9.70 -5.04
C LYS A 96 16.41 10.19 -6.27
N ARG A 97 16.27 11.50 -6.43
CA ARG A 97 15.75 12.15 -7.65
C ARG A 97 16.69 13.29 -8.03
N GLY A 98 17.56 13.03 -9.01
CA GLY A 98 18.71 13.90 -9.29
C GLY A 98 19.61 14.04 -8.06
N ARG A 99 19.91 15.28 -7.66
CA ARG A 99 20.73 15.58 -6.47
C ARG A 99 19.96 15.58 -5.14
N LYS A 100 18.64 15.44 -5.16
CA LYS A 100 17.80 15.48 -3.94
C LYS A 100 17.48 14.07 -3.45
N THR A 101 17.51 13.88 -2.13
CA THR A 101 16.93 12.70 -1.47
C THR A 101 15.52 13.02 -1.02
N GLU A 102 14.58 12.21 -1.45
CA GLU A 102 13.18 12.30 -1.07
C GLU A 102 12.84 11.21 -0.05
N LEU A 103 12.16 11.61 1.02
CA LEU A 103 11.64 10.70 2.04
C LEU A 103 10.17 10.47 1.78
N LEU A 104 9.80 9.22 1.51
CA LEU A 104 8.40 8.83 1.31
C LEU A 104 7.98 7.82 2.37
N ARG A 105 6.70 7.83 2.70
CA ARG A 105 6.09 6.83 3.59
C ARG A 105 4.83 6.28 2.97
N PHE A 106 4.77 4.97 2.79
CA PHE A 106 3.56 4.27 2.43
C PHE A 106 2.89 3.75 3.69
N ALA A 107 1.59 4.00 3.84
CA ALA A 107 0.76 3.35 4.83
C ALA A 107 -0.19 2.40 4.08
N VAL A 108 0.05 1.10 4.23
CA VAL A 108 -0.80 0.02 3.69
C VAL A 108 -1.78 -0.34 4.79
N HIS A 109 -3.06 -0.04 4.58
CA HIS A 109 -4.12 -0.35 5.54
C HIS A 109 -4.84 -1.63 5.11
N GLY A 110 -4.98 -2.55 6.05
CA GLY A 110 -5.73 -3.79 5.92
C GLY A 110 -7.12 -3.72 6.53
N GLY A 111 -7.59 -4.87 7.00
CA GLY A 111 -8.80 -5.00 7.80
C GLY A 111 -10.10 -4.80 7.01
N LEU A 112 -10.20 -5.34 5.79
CA LEU A 112 -11.50 -5.42 5.13
C LEU A 112 -12.48 -6.25 5.98
N PRO A 113 -13.71 -5.75 6.24
CA PRO A 113 -14.69 -6.51 7.01
C PRO A 113 -15.03 -7.84 6.33
N LYS A 114 -15.23 -8.90 7.11
CA LYS A 114 -15.73 -10.17 6.58
C LYS A 114 -17.14 -9.97 6.00
N ARG A 115 -17.43 -10.60 4.86
CA ARG A 115 -18.80 -10.65 4.32
C ARG A 115 -19.71 -11.34 5.33
N ARG A 116 -20.80 -10.67 5.72
CA ARG A 116 -21.86 -11.31 6.53
C ARG A 116 -22.59 -12.30 5.62
N LEU A 117 -22.66 -13.55 6.06
CA LEU A 117 -23.48 -14.59 5.43
C LEU A 117 -24.96 -14.37 5.76
#